data_AF-E9SFC1-F1
#
_entry.id   AF-E9SFC1-F1
#
_cell.length_a   1.000
_cell.length_b   1.000
_cell.length_c   1.000
_cell.angle_alpha   90.00
_cell.angle_beta   90.00
_cell.angle_gamma   90.00
#
_symmetry.space_group_name_H-M   'P 1'
#
loop_
_entity.id
_entity.type
_entity.pdbx_description
1 polymer ?
#
loop_
_entity_poly.entity_id
_entity_poly.type
_entity_poly.pdbx_seq_one_letter_code
_entity_poly.pdbx_strand_id
1 'polypeptide(L)' 'MTIAEAAELLHVSKQKVASIIKSGELKVIELGPRSRRIPKAGFEEYIKNKTT' A
#
# COMPACT_ATOMS: atom_id res chain seq x y z
N MET A 1 -2.59 -8.01 -0.37
CA MET A 1 -3.31 -7.35 0.73
C MET A 1 -4.17 -6.19 0.22
N THR A 2 -5.16 -5.77 0.98
CA THR A 2 -6.03 -4.62 0.67
C THR A 2 -5.45 -3.31 1.22
N ILE A 3 -5.99 -2.18 0.78
CA ILE A 3 -5.64 -0.86 1.33
C ILE A 3 -5.97 -0.79 2.83
N ALA A 4 -7.04 -1.47 3.27
CA ALA A 4 -7.43 -1.50 4.67
C ALA A 4 -6.40 -2.26 5.52
N GLU A 5 -5.98 -3.45 5.07
CA GLU A 5 -4.94 -4.24 5.76
C GLU A 5 -3.61 -3.47 5.82
N ALA A 6 -3.19 -2.82 4.73
CA ALA A 6 -1.98 -2.01 4.73
C ALA A 6 -2.08 -0.79 5.66
N ALA A 7 -3.27 -0.19 5.79
CA ALA A 7 -3.50 0.93 6.70
C ALA A 7 -3.37 0.51 8.16
N GLU A 8 -3.88 -0.66 8.52
CA GLU A 8 -3.73 -1.25 9.85
C GLU A 8 -2.27 -1.58 10.16
N LEU A 9 -1.56 -2.24 9.24
CA LEU A 9 -0.14 -2.60 9.42
C LEU A 9 0.79 -1.39 9.52
N LEU A 10 0.49 -0.30 8.82
CA LEU A 10 1.26 0.94 8.88
C LEU A 10 0.80 1.88 10.00
N HIS A 11 -0.28 1.56 10.71
CA HIS A 11 -0.93 2.45 11.68
C HIS A 11 -1.26 3.84 11.10
N VAL A 12 -1.72 3.90 9.84
CA VAL A 12 -2.11 5.15 9.17
C VAL A 12 -3.53 5.08 8.63
N SER A 13 -4.08 6.21 8.21
CA SER A 13 -5.41 6.24 7.58
C SER A 13 -5.39 5.61 6.18
N LYS A 14 -6.52 5.04 5.75
CA LYS A 14 -6.70 4.53 4.38
C LYS A 14 -6.43 5.60 3.31
N GLN A 15 -6.75 6.86 3.61
CA GLN A 15 -6.43 8.00 2.75
C GLN A 15 -4.93 8.22 2.62
N LYS A 16 -4.15 8.08 3.70
CA LYS A 16 -2.70 8.17 3.65
C LYS A 16 -2.12 7.07 2.77
N VAL A 17 -2.59 5.83 2.90
CA VAL A 17 -2.18 4.71 2.03
C VAL A 17 -2.53 5.00 0.57
N ALA A 18 -3.73 5.51 0.29
CA ALA A 18 -4.11 5.91 -1.07
C ALA A 18 -3.20 7.03 -1.62
N SER A 19 -2.77 7.97 -0.80
CA SER A 19 -1.80 9.01 -1.17
C SER A 19 -0.42 8.43 -1.50
N ILE A 20 0.07 7.47 -0.70
CA ILE A 20 1.35 6.77 -0.94
C ILE A 20 1.30 5.96 -2.25
N ILE A 21 0.16 5.35 -2.55
CA ILE A 21 -0.05 4.67 -3.83
C ILE A 21 -0.03 5.69 -4.98
N LYS A 22 -0.68 6.84 -4.79
CA LYS A 22 -0.73 7.92 -5.79
C LYS A 22 0.64 8.58 -6.01
N SER A 23 1.48 8.67 -4.98
CA SER A 23 2.86 9.18 -5.10
C SER A 23 3.80 8.19 -5.80
N GLY A 24 3.37 6.94 -5.98
CA GLY A 24 4.17 5.88 -6.61
C GLY A 24 5.12 5.17 -5.65
N GLU A 25 5.14 5.56 -4.36
CA GLU A 25 5.94 4.91 -3.32
C GLU A 25 5.50 3.47 -3.04
N LEU A 26 4.21 3.17 -3.23
CA LEU A 26 3.65 1.83 -3.03
C LEU A 26 2.95 1.34 -4.29
N LYS A 27 3.49 0.28 -4.90
CA LYS A 27 2.90 -0.33 -6.09
C LYS A 27 1.64 -1.13 -5.75
N VAL A 28 0.65 -1.04 -6.63
CA VAL A 28 -0.59 -1.82 -6.56
C VAL A 28 -0.84 -2.55 -7.87
N ILE A 29 -1.48 -3.70 -7.77
CA ILE A 29 -2.02 -4.45 -8.89
C ILE A 29 -3.52 -4.15 -8.97
N GLU A 30 -3.97 -3.75 -10.14
CA GLU A 30 -5.40 -3.62 -10.44
C GLU A 30 -5.93 -4.99 -10.87
N LEU A 31 -6.84 -5.56 -10.08
CA LEU A 31 -7.54 -6.81 -10.39
C LEU A 31 -8.87 -6.55 -11.12
N GLY A 32 -9.26 -5.27 -11.26
CA GLY A 32 -10.46 -4.84 -11.96
C GLY A 32 -10.80 -3.38 -11.68
N PRO A 33 -11.91 -2.87 -12.25
CA PRO A 33 -12.24 -1.44 -12.24
C PRO A 33 -12.38 -0.80 -10.86
N ARG A 34 -12.64 -1.61 -9.82
CA ARG A 34 -12.78 -1.18 -8.42
C ARG A 34 -11.99 -2.03 -7.44
N SER A 35 -11.17 -2.95 -7.92
CA SER A 35 -10.43 -3.88 -7.07
C SER A 35 -8.94 -3.66 -7.25
N ARG A 36 -8.32 -3.08 -6.22
CA ARG A 36 -6.86 -2.93 -6.13
C ARG A 36 -6.33 -3.83 -5.03
N ARG A 37 -5.14 -4.37 -5.23
CA ARG A 37 -4.39 -5.14 -4.24
C ARG A 37 -2.95 -4.64 -4.18
N ILE A 38 -2.44 -4.53 -2.97
CA ILE A 38 -1.03 -4.27 -2.74
C ILE A 38 -0.31 -5.64 -2.70
N PRO A 39 0.68 -5.87 -3.57
CA PRO A 39 1.53 -7.06 -3.50
C PRO A 39 2.29 -7.09 -2.18
N LYS A 40 2.39 -8.27 -1.56
CA LYS A 40 3.07 -8.41 -0.27
C LYS A 40 4.55 -7.97 -0.35
N ALA A 41 5.25 -8.40 -1.40
CA ALA A 41 6.64 -8.02 -1.62
C ALA A 41 6.84 -6.50 -1.73
N GLY A 42 6.00 -5.81 -2.51
CA GLY A 42 6.10 -4.34 -2.67
C GLY A 42 5.78 -3.58 -1.38
N PHE A 43 4.92 -4.12 -0.53
CA PHE A 43 4.65 -3.55 0.79
C PHE A 43 5.82 -3.75 1.76
N GLU A 44 6.42 -4.93 1.77
CA GLU A 44 7.60 -5.23 2.61
C GLU A 44 8.81 -4.37 2.21
N GLU A 45 9.03 -4.16 0.91
CA GLU A 45 10.06 -3.23 0.41
C GLU A 45 9.81 -1.80 0.89
N TYR A 46 8.56 -1.32 0.81
CA TYR A 46 8.20 0.01 1.29
C TYR A 46 8.47 0.17 2.79
N ILE A 47 8.13 -0.83 3.61
CA ILE A 47 8.43 -0.80 5.05
C ILE A 47 9.94 -0.75 5.28
N LYS A 48 10.72 -1.63 4.62
CA LYS A 48 12.19 -1.65 4.79
C LYS A 48 12.83 -0.30 4.48
N ASN A 49 12.37 0.39 3.43
CA ASN A 49 12.87 1.70 3.04
C ASN A 49 12.48 2.83 4.01
N LYS A 50 11.44 2.67 4.83
CA LYS A 50 10.99 3.66 5.82
C LYS A 50 11.65 3.51 7.18
N THR A 51 12.15 2.32 7.52
CA THR A 51 12.77 2.01 8.81
C THR A 51 14.30 2.13 8.79
N THR A 52 14.89 2.55 7.67
CA THR A 52 16.33 2.84 7.52
C THR A 52 16.56 4.34 7.53
#